data_AF-A0A2G3DUH7-F1
#
_entry.id   AF-A0A2G3DUH7-F1
#
_cell.length_a   1.000
_cell.length_b   1.000
_cell.length_c   1.000
_cell.angle_alpha   90.00
_cell.angle_beta   90.00
_cell.angle_gamma   90.00
#
_symmetry.space_group_name_H-M   'P 1'
#
loop_
_entity.id
_entity.type
_entity.pdbx_description
1 polymer ?
#
loop_
_entity_poly.entity_id
_entity_poly.type
_entity_poly.pdbx_seq_one_letter_code
_entity_poly.pdbx_strand_id
1 'polypeptide(L)'
;LSENGYKIVVDSDVILSHSVGEEVFSIFGKQLQVWKPVRNYYRIRDGLKLYHSGYMPSNEKRRFIITISAEQLLNFIMVGERLDRIKFYLKAIKDYKKNLNGSYEKYR
;
A
#
# COMPACT_ATOMS: atom_id res chain seq x y z
N LEU A 1 16.55 1.85 -11.65
CA LEU A 1 17.40 1.03 -12.54
C LEU A 1 17.31 -0.40 -12.04
N SER A 2 16.97 -1.36 -12.91
CA SER A 2 16.87 -2.78 -12.53
C SER A 2 18.28 -3.32 -12.26
N GLU A 3 18.45 -4.09 -11.19
CA GLU A 3 19.72 -4.71 -10.79
C GLU A 3 20.34 -5.60 -11.89
N ASN A 4 19.56 -6.01 -12.90
CA ASN A 4 19.98 -6.91 -13.97
C ASN A 4 20.33 -6.20 -15.30
N GLY A 5 20.53 -4.88 -15.30
CA GLY A 5 20.95 -4.14 -16.51
C GLY A 5 19.84 -3.85 -17.53
N TYR A 6 18.59 -4.19 -17.22
CA TYR A 6 17.45 -3.86 -18.08
C TYR A 6 16.96 -2.42 -17.87
N LYS A 7 16.63 -1.75 -18.99
CA LYS A 7 16.01 -0.42 -18.98
C LYS A 7 14.49 -0.58 -19.00
N ILE A 8 13.83 -0.09 -17.96
CA ILE A 8 12.37 0.03 -17.92
C ILE A 8 12.00 1.31 -18.65
N VAL A 9 11.16 1.19 -19.67
CA VAL A 9 10.62 2.32 -20.44
C VAL A 9 9.10 2.30 -20.29
N VAL A 10 8.52 3.46 -20.01
CA VAL A 10 7.07 3.66 -19.98
C VAL A 10 6.72 4.41 -21.25
N ASP A 11 5.86 3.81 -22.08
CA ASP A 11 5.30 4.44 -23.27
C ASP A 11 4.01 5.18 -22.90
N SER A 12 3.92 6.45 -23.32
CA SER A 12 2.77 7.31 -23.03
C SER A 12 1.66 7.19 -24.08
N ASP A 13 1.97 6.63 -25.25
CA ASP A 13 1.05 6.50 -26.38
C ASP A 13 0.19 5.23 -26.29
N VAL A 14 0.57 4.29 -25.42
CA VAL A 14 -0.18 3.06 -25.16
C VAL A 14 -1.15 3.26 -23.99
N ILE A 15 -2.43 3.41 -24.30
CA ILE A 15 -3.49 3.59 -23.29
C ILE A 15 -4.11 2.24 -22.94
N LEU A 16 -3.97 1.83 -21.67
CA LEU A 16 -4.64 0.66 -21.10
C LEU A 16 -5.75 1.10 -20.15
N SER A 17 -7.01 0.90 -20.56
CA SER A 17 -8.18 1.17 -19.72
C SER A 17 -8.22 0.22 -18.52
N HIS A 18 -8.15 0.78 -17.31
CA HIS A 18 -8.28 0.03 -16.06
C HIS A 18 -9.05 0.86 -15.03
N SER A 19 -9.73 0.19 -14.11
CA SER A 19 -10.38 0.86 -12.97
C SER A 19 -9.34 1.17 -11.90
N VAL A 20 -9.16 2.46 -11.58
CA VAL A 20 -8.24 2.93 -10.53
C VAL A 20 -8.94 2.85 -9.18
N GLY A 21 -9.20 1.62 -8.70
CA GLY A 21 -9.67 1.35 -7.35
C GLY A 21 -11.09 1.82 -7.01
N GLU A 22 -11.61 1.23 -5.93
CA GLU A 22 -12.95 1.45 -5.43
C GLU A 22 -12.90 2.52 -4.33
N GLU A 23 -13.70 3.57 -4.52
CA GLU A 23 -14.09 4.61 -3.54
C GLU A 23 -13.11 5.79 -3.33
N VAL A 24 -13.59 6.96 -3.78
CA VAL A 24 -12.98 8.27 -3.53
C VAL A 24 -13.87 9.00 -2.52
N PHE A 25 -13.32 9.33 -1.35
CA PHE A 25 -13.97 10.20 -0.37
C PHE A 25 -13.51 11.64 -0.57
N SER A 26 -14.43 12.57 -0.80
CA SER A 26 -14.11 14.00 -0.86
C SER A 26 -14.18 14.61 0.54
N ILE A 27 -13.04 15.03 1.09
CA ILE A 27 -13.00 15.77 2.36
C ILE A 27 -12.14 17.03 2.18
N PHE A 28 -12.67 18.18 2.61
CA PHE A 28 -12.02 19.50 2.47
C PHE A 28 -11.55 19.81 1.03
N GLY A 29 -12.37 19.47 0.03
CA GLY A 29 -12.05 19.72 -1.40
C GLY A 29 -10.94 18.83 -1.97
N LYS A 30 -10.38 17.90 -1.17
CA LYS A 30 -9.42 16.89 -1.63
C LYS A 30 -10.09 15.54 -1.77
N GLN A 31 -9.79 14.88 -2.88
CA GLN A 31 -10.18 13.51 -3.14
C GLN A 31 -9.19 12.56 -2.44
N LEU A 32 -9.66 11.88 -1.41
CA LEU A 32 -8.90 10.87 -0.67
C LEU A 32 -9.36 9.50 -1.14
N GLN A 33 -8.45 8.74 -1.76
CA GLN A 33 -8.71 7.35 -2.07
C GLN A 33 -8.66 6.53 -0.78
N VAL A 34 -9.79 5.90 -0.43
CA VAL A 34 -9.86 5.03 0.73
C VAL A 34 -9.73 3.60 0.23
N TRP A 35 -8.59 2.98 0.53
CA TRP A 35 -8.38 1.58 0.16
C TRP A 35 -9.24 0.65 1.02
N LYS A 36 -9.74 -0.43 0.41
CA LYS A 36 -10.31 -1.58 1.13
C LYS A 36 -9.32 -2.12 2.18
N PRO A 37 -9.77 -2.63 3.34
CA PRO A 37 -8.89 -3.12 4.41
C PRO A 37 -7.84 -4.16 3.95
N VAL A 38 -8.25 -5.06 3.04
CA VAL A 38 -7.37 -6.08 2.46
C VAL A 38 -6.25 -5.46 1.60
N ARG A 39 -6.54 -4.37 0.87
CA ARG A 39 -5.52 -3.68 0.06
C ARG A 39 -4.51 -2.95 0.94
N ASN A 40 -4.95 -2.41 2.07
CA ASN A 40 -4.04 -1.87 3.08
C ASN A 40 -3.10 -2.96 3.64
N TYR A 41 -3.61 -4.16 3.92
CA TYR A 41 -2.79 -5.28 4.38
C TYR A 41 -1.59 -5.56 3.44
N TYR A 42 -1.83 -5.71 2.14
CA TYR A 42 -0.76 -5.98 1.18
C TYR A 42 0.24 -4.83 1.07
N ARG A 43 -0.28 -3.60 1.01
CA ARG A 43 0.55 -2.41 0.87
C ARG A 43 1.52 -2.24 2.03
N ILE A 44 1.08 -2.54 3.26
CA ILE A 44 1.93 -2.50 4.44
C ILE A 44 2.90 -3.68 4.46
N ARG A 45 2.41 -4.91 4.28
CA ARG A 45 3.26 -6.12 4.33
C ARG A 45 4.38 -6.06 3.30
N ASP A 46 4.04 -5.79 2.04
CA ASP A 46 4.98 -5.83 0.93
C ASP A 46 5.79 -4.53 0.84
N GLY A 47 5.19 -3.40 1.22
CA GLY A 47 5.92 -2.14 1.39
C GLY A 47 7.01 -2.23 2.47
N LEU A 48 6.74 -2.90 3.60
CA LEU A 48 7.76 -3.16 4.62
C LEU A 48 8.90 -4.05 4.08
N LYS A 49 8.61 -5.05 3.25
CA LYS A 49 9.67 -5.84 2.59
C LYS A 49 10.49 -4.98 1.65
N LEU A 50 9.85 -4.15 0.82
CA LEU A 50 10.53 -3.24 -0.09
C LEU A 50 11.41 -2.24 0.67
N TYR A 51 10.91 -1.70 1.78
CA TYR A 51 11.66 -0.80 2.66
C TYR A 51 12.98 -1.42 3.15
N HIS A 52 12.98 -2.73 3.46
CA HIS A 52 14.16 -3.45 3.93
C HIS A 52 15.01 -4.08 2.81
N SER A 53 14.46 -4.25 1.60
CA SER A 53 15.11 -4.93 0.46
C SER A 53 16.32 -4.22 -0.16
N GLY A 54 16.71 -3.03 0.32
CA GLY A 54 17.79 -2.22 -0.28
C GLY A 54 17.40 -1.54 -1.61
N TYR A 55 16.43 -2.07 -2.35
CA TYR A 55 15.96 -1.56 -3.64
C TYR A 55 15.34 -0.15 -3.58
N MET A 56 14.69 0.19 -2.46
CA MET A 56 13.97 1.44 -2.32
C MET A 56 14.92 2.61 -1.98
N PRO A 57 14.97 3.68 -2.78
CA PRO A 57 15.80 4.85 -2.48
C PRO A 57 15.32 5.56 -1.20
N SER A 58 16.25 6.19 -0.47
CA SER A 58 16.00 6.79 0.86
C SER A 58 14.88 7.85 0.87
N ASN A 59 14.75 8.61 -0.21
CA ASN A 59 13.67 9.60 -0.37
C ASN A 59 12.29 8.95 -0.40
N GLU A 60 12.16 7.83 -1.13
CA GLU A 60 10.91 7.07 -1.20
C GLU A 60 10.63 6.38 0.14
N LYS A 61 11.66 5.87 0.84
CA LYS A 61 11.49 5.31 2.20
C LYS A 61 10.84 6.31 3.16
N ARG A 62 11.30 7.56 3.16
CA ARG A 62 10.70 8.64 3.96
C ARG A 62 9.26 8.92 3.54
N ARG A 63 9.01 9.04 2.24
CA ARG A 63 7.67 9.26 1.69
C ARG A 63 6.71 8.15 2.11
N PHE A 64 7.15 6.90 2.05
CA PHE A 64 6.38 5.72 2.46
C PHE A 64 5.96 5.78 3.93
N ILE A 65 6.89 6.11 4.84
CA ILE A 65 6.59 6.25 6.28
C ILE A 65 5.57 7.37 6.51
N ILE A 66 5.72 8.52 5.85
CA ILE A 66 4.81 9.66 5.98
C ILE A 66 3.42 9.26 5.46
N THR A 67 3.34 8.64 4.30
CA THR A 67 2.07 8.22 3.69
C THR A 67 1.34 7.19 4.55
N ILE A 68 2.01 6.13 5.01
CA ILE A 68 1.37 5.13 5.87
C ILE A 68 0.90 5.77 7.18
N SER A 69 1.73 6.60 7.82
CA SER A 69 1.36 7.25 9.07
C SER A 69 0.13 8.16 8.89
N ALA A 70 0.12 8.99 7.85
CA ALA A 70 -1.00 9.89 7.56
C ALA A 70 -2.28 9.12 7.26
N GLU A 71 -2.20 8.04 6.48
CA GLU A 71 -3.35 7.21 6.15
C GLU A 71 -3.92 6.48 7.36
N GLN A 72 -3.09 6.04 8.32
CA GLN A 72 -3.61 5.40 9.53
C GLN A 72 -4.32 6.38 10.45
N LEU A 73 -3.80 7.62 10.56
CA LEU A 73 -4.50 8.69 11.28
C LEU A 73 -5.83 9.02 10.60
N LEU A 74 -5.82 9.14 9.27
CA LEU A 74 -7.01 9.44 8.48
C LEU A 74 -8.08 8.34 8.59
N ASN A 75 -7.68 7.07 8.44
CA ASN A 75 -8.56 5.91 8.58
C ASN A 75 -9.17 5.82 9.98
N PHE A 76 -8.41 6.19 11.02
CA PHE A 76 -8.91 6.20 12.40
C PHE A 76 -10.03 7.23 12.60
N ILE A 77 -9.93 8.39 11.94
CA ILE A 77 -10.90 9.48 12.07
C ILE A 77 -12.13 9.24 11.18
N MET A 78 -11.95 8.85 9.91
CA MET A 78 -12.96 9.05 8.86
C MET A 78 -13.85 7.84 8.52
N VAL A 79 -13.47 6.60 8.85
CA VAL A 79 -14.14 5.41 8.27
C VAL A 79 -14.80 4.53 9.33
N GLY A 80 -15.99 3.97 9.02
CA GLY A 80 -16.85 3.18 9.92
C GLY A 80 -16.36 1.77 10.29
N GLU A 81 -15.31 1.25 9.63
CA GLU A 81 -14.79 -0.12 9.84
C GLU A 81 -13.41 -0.12 10.53
N ARG A 82 -13.28 0.62 11.63
CA ARG A 82 -11.98 0.86 12.30
C ARG A 82 -11.33 -0.42 12.81
N LEU A 83 -12.12 -1.33 13.38
CA LEU A 83 -11.62 -2.56 14.00
C LEU A 83 -11.02 -3.52 12.96
N ASP A 84 -11.69 -3.74 11.83
CA ASP A 84 -11.16 -4.60 10.78
C ASP A 84 -9.89 -4.02 10.17
N ARG A 85 -9.84 -2.70 9.95
CA ARG A 85 -8.64 -2.03 9.44
C ARG A 85 -7.44 -2.19 10.37
N ILE A 86 -7.63 -2.03 11.69
CA ILE A 86 -6.57 -2.26 12.69
C ILE A 86 -6.16 -3.73 12.69
N LYS A 87 -7.12 -4.66 12.63
CA LYS A 87 -6.84 -6.11 12.56
C LYS A 87 -5.99 -6.46 11.33
N PHE A 88 -6.32 -5.94 10.16
CA PHE A 88 -5.55 -6.13 8.93
C PHE A 88 -4.17 -5.47 9.02
N TYR A 89 -4.05 -4.29 9.63
CA TYR A 89 -2.77 -3.62 9.87
C TYR A 89 -1.84 -4.47 10.75
N LEU A 90 -2.32 -4.91 11.91
CA LEU A 90 -1.55 -5.75 12.83
C LEU A 90 -1.19 -7.10 12.19
N LYS A 91 -2.11 -7.68 11.42
CA LYS A 91 -1.86 -8.90 10.67
C LYS A 91 -0.79 -8.70 9.59
N ALA A 92 -0.78 -7.57 8.88
CA ALA A 92 0.25 -7.25 7.90
C ALA A 92 1.65 -7.21 8.53
N ILE A 93 1.78 -6.59 9.71
CA ILE A 93 3.05 -6.55 10.46
C ILE A 93 3.46 -7.95 10.92
N LYS A 94 2.52 -8.75 11.44
CA LYS A 94 2.78 -10.13 11.88
C LYS A 94 3.25 -11.01 10.71
N ASP A 95 2.58 -10.92 9.57
CA ASP A 95 2.88 -11.72 8.38
C ASP A 95 4.18 -11.26 7.72
N TYR A 96 4.47 -9.96 7.76
CA TYR A 96 5.77 -9.40 7.39
C TYR A 96 6.90 -10.02 8.23
N LYS A 97 6.75 -10.04 9.57
CA LYS A 97 7.75 -10.67 10.47
C LYS A 97 7.93 -12.17 10.20
N LYS A 98 6.89 -12.85 9.72
CA LYS A 98 6.93 -14.26 9.31
C LYS A 98 7.47 -14.47 7.88
N ASN A 99 7.84 -13.41 7.16
CA ASN A 99 8.25 -13.44 5.75
C ASN A 99 7.24 -14.15 4.83
N LEU A 100 5.93 -14.03 5.11
CA LEU A 100 4.89 -14.64 4.29
C LEU A 100 4.69 -13.90 2.96
N ASN A 101 4.59 -14.65 1.87
CA ASN A 101 4.40 -14.16 0.51
C ASN A 101 3.12 -14.72 -0.11
N GLY A 102 2.55 -14.06 -1.10
CA GLY A 102 1.37 -14.54 -1.83
C GLY A 102 0.03 -13.99 -1.33
N SER A 103 -1.07 -14.56 -1.87
CA SER A 103 -2.44 -14.11 -1.61
C SER A 103 -2.90 -14.45 -0.19
N TYR A 104 -3.55 -13.49 0.45
CA TYR A 104 -4.22 -13.59 1.73
C TYR A 104 -5.24 -14.74 1.77
N GLU A 105 -5.91 -15.03 0.66
CA GLU A 105 -6.94 -16.09 0.57
C GLU A 105 -6.36 -17.50 0.77
N LYS A 106 -5.07 -17.71 0.46
CA LYS A 106 -4.41 -19.01 0.62
C LYS A 106 -4.10 -19.38 2.08
N TYR A 107 -4.30 -18.45 3.02
CA TYR A 107 -3.92 -18.60 4.43
C TYR A 107 -5.12 -18.46 5.39
N ARG A 108 -6.32 -18.72 4.88
CA ARG A 108 -7.58 -18.75 5.63
C ARG A 108 -7.97 -20.19 5.93
#